data_AF-A0A9D3UN92-F1
#
_entry.id   AF-A0A9D3UN92-F1
#
_cell.length_a   1.000
_cell.length_b   1.000
_cell.length_c   1.000
_cell.angle_alpha   90.00
_cell.angle_beta   90.00
_cell.angle_gamma   90.00
#
_symmetry.space_group_name_H-M   'P 1'
#
loop_
_entity.id
_entity.type
_entity.pdbx_description
1 polymer ?
#
loop_
_entity_poly.entity_id
_entity_poly.type
_entity_poly.pdbx_seq_one_letter_code
_entity_poly.pdbx_strand_id
1 'polypeptide(L)'
;MKGIHDIYEWRNALKELSLYIKSVNGLEDDVFQQLRFSYDRLKELKLQNCFLSCALYPEDFRIKEEDLIQLWIAEGLAEEMDNRQAEFDRGLTIMN
;
A
#
# COMPACT_ATOMS: atom_id res chain seq x y z
N MET A 1 -4.73 4.62 5.49
CA MET A 1 -5.16 3.72 6.59
C MET A 1 -6.64 3.40 6.46
N LYS A 2 -6.99 2.57 5.49
CA LYS A 2 -8.36 2.14 5.27
C LYS A 2 -8.74 1.12 6.35
N GLY A 3 -9.96 1.18 6.88
CA GLY A 3 -10.45 0.28 7.92
C GLY A 3 -9.98 0.57 9.35
N ILE A 4 -9.17 1.61 9.59
CA ILE A 4 -8.87 2.07 10.95
C ILE A 4 -9.93 3.08 11.39
N HIS A 5 -10.83 2.65 12.27
CA HIS A 5 -11.92 3.48 12.81
C HIS A 5 -11.68 3.93 14.26
N ASP A 6 -10.61 3.44 14.91
CA ASP A 6 -10.30 3.76 16.30
C ASP A 6 -9.55 5.10 16.40
N ILE A 7 -10.11 6.03 17.17
CA ILE A 7 -9.51 7.35 17.43
C ILE A 7 -8.16 7.25 18.17
N TYR A 8 -7.95 6.20 18.98
CA TYR A 8 -6.68 6.00 19.69
C TYR A 8 -5.56 5.61 18.72
N GLU A 9 -5.86 4.73 17.76
CA GLU A 9 -4.93 4.36 16.68
C GLU A 9 -4.52 5.58 15.84
N TRP A 10 -5.47 6.45 15.50
CA TRP A 10 -5.18 7.69 14.77
C TRP A 10 -4.32 8.67 15.58
N ARG A 11 -4.58 8.82 16.87
CA ARG A 11 -3.76 9.67 17.76
C ARG A 11 -2.34 9.14 17.89
N ASN A 12 -2.17 7.81 18.03
CA ASN A 12 -0.86 7.19 18.09
C ASN A 12 -0.09 7.37 16.78
N ALA A 13 -0.75 7.13 15.65
CA ALA A 13 -0.17 7.34 14.31
C ALA A 13 0.36 8.76 14.12
N LEU A 14 -0.43 9.77 14.52
CA LEU A 14 -0.05 11.17 14.42
C LEU A 14 1.17 11.48 15.29
N LYS A 15 1.22 10.92 16.50
CA LYS A 15 2.34 11.10 17.42
C LYS A 15 3.62 10.46 16.86
N GLU A 16 3.54 9.24 16.35
CA GLU A 16 4.66 8.53 15.73
C GLU A 16 5.19 9.30 14.51
N LEU A 17 4.31 9.73 13.60
CA LEU A 17 4.68 10.52 12.44
C LEU A 17 5.39 11.83 12.84
N SER A 18 4.87 12.52 13.84
CA SER A 18 5.46 13.76 14.34
C SER A 18 6.86 13.56 14.94
N LEU A 19 7.11 12.42 15.59
CA LEU A 19 8.43 12.07 16.10
C LEU A 19 9.39 11.69 14.98
N TYR A 20 8.88 10.97 13.98
CA TYR A 20 9.64 10.51 12.82
C TYR A 20 10.16 11.69 11.98
N ILE A 21 9.28 12.65 11.64
CA ILE A 21 9.64 13.86 10.86
C ILE A 21 10.67 14.73 11.59
N LYS A 22 10.52 14.92 12.91
CA LYS A 22 11.46 15.72 13.73
C LYS A 22 12.90 15.21 13.72
N SER A 23 13.12 13.96 13.32
CA SER A 23 14.45 13.34 13.30
C SER A 23 15.24 13.58 12.02
N VAL A 24 14.66 14.24 11.01
CA VAL A 24 15.25 14.39 9.66
C VAL A 24 15.42 15.87 9.28
N ASN A 25 16.44 16.18 8.46
CA ASN A 25 16.78 17.55 8.04
C ASN A 25 16.49 17.77 6.55
N GLY A 26 15.31 18.30 6.20
CA GLY A 26 15.04 18.74 4.82
C GLY A 26 13.58 18.55 4.38
N LEU A 27 13.09 19.44 3.51
CA LEU A 27 11.68 19.47 3.09
C LEU A 27 11.28 18.31 2.14
N GLU A 28 12.23 17.88 1.30
CA GLU A 28 12.05 16.74 0.38
C GLU A 28 12.07 15.41 1.15
N ASP A 29 12.88 15.36 2.21
CA ASP A 29 12.90 14.26 3.17
C ASP A 29 11.58 14.17 3.95
N ASP A 30 10.92 15.31 4.27
CA ASP A 30 9.66 15.32 5.02
C ASP A 30 8.51 14.63 4.26
N VAL A 31 8.37 14.88 2.95
CA VAL A 31 7.32 14.24 2.12
C VAL A 31 7.61 12.75 1.97
N PHE A 32 8.85 12.38 1.66
CA PHE A 32 9.25 10.98 1.56
C PHE A 32 9.01 10.23 2.88
N GLN A 33 9.31 10.85 4.03
CA GLN A 33 9.06 10.26 5.34
C GLN A 33 7.57 10.03 5.61
N GLN A 34 6.69 10.95 5.20
CA GLN A 34 5.24 10.77 5.35
C GLN A 34 4.72 9.60 4.51
N LEU A 35 5.22 9.48 3.28
CA LEU A 35 4.87 8.36 2.39
C LEU A 35 5.39 7.04 2.95
N ARG A 36 6.65 7.01 3.40
CA ARG A 36 7.26 5.85 4.04
C ARG A 36 6.52 5.42 5.29
N PHE A 37 6.18 6.36 6.18
CA PHE A 37 5.39 6.07 7.37
C PHE A 37 4.04 5.44 7.03
N SER A 38 3.38 5.95 5.99
CA SER A 38 2.09 5.40 5.53
C SER A 38 2.25 3.98 4.99
N TYR A 39 3.34 3.72 4.26
CA TYR A 39 3.69 2.41 3.73
C TYR A 39 4.04 1.40 4.84
N ASP A 40 4.86 1.79 5.81
CA ASP A 40 5.28 0.95 6.94
C ASP A 40 4.09 0.54 7.82
N ARG A 41 3.00 1.32 7.83
CA ARG A 41 1.75 1.01 8.53
C ARG A 41 0.74 0.18 7.73
N LEU A 42 1.06 -0.23 6.50
CA LEU A 42 0.33 -1.29 5.81
C LEU A 42 0.58 -2.60 6.58
N LYS A 43 -0.41 -3.02 7.39
CA LYS A 43 -0.28 -4.09 8.40
C LYS A 43 0.10 -5.47 7.83
N GLU A 44 -0.04 -5.66 6.52
CA GLU A 44 0.23 -6.91 5.83
C GLU A 44 1.33 -6.71 4.79
N LEU A 45 2.37 -7.56 4.83
CA LEU A 45 3.47 -7.57 3.85
C LEU A 45 2.96 -7.69 2.41
N LYS A 46 1.85 -8.39 2.24
CA LYS A 46 1.16 -8.56 0.97
C LYS A 46 0.66 -7.24 0.38
N LEU A 47 0.09 -6.37 1.21
CA LEU A 47 -0.38 -5.04 0.79
C LEU A 47 0.79 -4.13 0.43
N GLN A 48 1.89 -4.24 1.17
CA GLN A 48 3.14 -3.55 0.86
C GLN A 48 3.66 -3.96 -0.52
N ASN A 49 3.73 -5.27 -0.80
CA ASN A 49 4.16 -5.78 -2.10
C ASN A 49 3.20 -5.36 -3.23
N CYS A 50 1.88 -5.45 -3.03
CA CYS A 50 0.89 -4.99 -4.00
C CYS A 50 1.07 -3.51 -4.37
N PHE A 51 1.37 -2.66 -3.37
CA PHE A 51 1.66 -1.24 -3.60
C PHE A 51 2.97 -1.04 -4.37
N LEU A 52 4.02 -1.82 -4.07
CA LEU A 52 5.29 -1.76 -4.79
C LEU A 52 5.18 -2.19 -6.25
N SER A 53 4.25 -3.07 -6.61
CA SER A 53 4.01 -3.46 -8.02
C SER A 53 3.69 -2.24 -8.90
N CYS A 54 3.15 -1.15 -8.34
CA CYS A 54 2.93 0.11 -9.08
C CYS A 54 4.25 0.75 -9.57
N ALA A 55 5.36 0.55 -8.86
CA ALA A 55 6.68 1.10 -9.22
C ALA A 55 7.31 0.41 -10.45
N LEU A 56 6.71 -0.68 -10.94
CA LEU A 56 7.12 -1.35 -12.17
C LEU A 56 6.66 -0.61 -13.44
N TYR A 57 5.76 0.36 -13.29
CA TYR A 57 5.25 1.16 -14.39
C TYR A 57 6.03 2.48 -14.50
N PRO A 58 6.14 3.06 -15.71
CA PRO A 58 6.76 4.36 -15.89
C PRO A 58 6.06 5.46 -15.07
N GLU A 59 6.81 6.52 -14.78
CA GLU A 59 6.25 7.73 -14.19
C GLU A 59 5.06 8.24 -15.02
N ASP A 60 4.01 8.69 -14.33
CA ASP A 60 2.74 9.18 -14.90
C ASP A 60 1.96 8.17 -15.77
N PHE A 61 2.33 6.90 -15.76
CA PHE A 61 1.60 5.88 -16.53
C PHE A 61 0.20 5.63 -15.95
N ARG A 62 -0.80 5.58 -16.83
CA ARG A 62 -2.17 5.21 -16.45
C ARG A 62 -2.27 3.69 -16.33
N ILE A 63 -2.09 3.19 -15.12
CA ILE A 63 -2.27 1.77 -14.81
C ILE A 63 -3.76 1.44 -14.81
N LYS A 64 -4.18 0.43 -15.59
CA LYS A 64 -5.54 -0.11 -15.48
C LYS A 64 -5.60 -1.05 -14.30
N GLU A 65 -6.70 -0.99 -13.56
CA GLU A 65 -6.99 -1.88 -12.43
C GLU A 65 -6.85 -3.36 -12.81
N GLU A 66 -7.42 -3.74 -13.95
CA GLU A 66 -7.35 -5.12 -14.48
C GLU A 66 -5.90 -5.59 -14.70
N ASP A 67 -5.04 -4.72 -15.24
CA ASP A 67 -3.63 -5.05 -15.52
C ASP A 67 -2.86 -5.25 -14.21
N LEU A 68 -3.12 -4.41 -13.21
CA LEU A 68 -2.49 -4.50 -11.90
C LEU A 68 -2.93 -5.75 -11.13
N ILE A 69 -4.22 -6.10 -11.21
CA ILE A 69 -4.73 -7.34 -10.60
C ILE A 69 -4.12 -8.57 -11.27
N GLN A 70 -4.02 -8.59 -12.59
CA GLN A 70 -3.38 -9.70 -13.29
C GLN A 70 -1.90 -9.85 -12.92
N LEU A 71 -1.19 -8.74 -12.72
CA LEU A 71 0.18 -8.74 -12.22
C LEU A 71 0.25 -9.35 -10.82
N TRP A 72 -0.62 -8.96 -9.90
CA TRP A 72 -0.66 -9.54 -8.55
C TRP A 72 -0.96 -11.04 -8.56
N ILE A 73 -1.87 -11.51 -9.43
CA ILE A 73 -2.13 -12.95 -9.59
C ILE A 73 -0.86 -13.67 -10.07
N ALA A 74 -0.18 -13.11 -11.08
CA ALA A 74 1.06 -13.69 -11.61
C ALA A 74 2.21 -13.71 -10.57
N GLU A 75 2.25 -12.73 -9.67
CA GLU A 75 3.21 -12.66 -8.55
C GLU A 75 2.79 -13.51 -7.33
N GLY A 76 1.64 -14.17 -7.36
CA GLY A 76 1.10 -14.93 -6.22
C GLY A 76 0.61 -14.04 -5.06
N LEU A 77 0.42 -12.74 -5.31
CA LEU A 77 -0.10 -11.74 -4.38
C LEU A 77 -1.64 -11.70 -4.34
N ALA A 78 -2.34 -12.44 -5.17
CA ALA A 78 -3.71 -12.88 -4.88
C ALA A 78 -3.58 -14.37 -4.59
N GLU A 79 -3.91 -14.80 -3.36
CA GLU A 79 -3.70 -16.18 -2.87
C GLU A 79 -4.19 -17.21 -3.89
N GLU A 80 -3.58 -18.41 -3.93
CA GLU A 80 -4.05 -19.52 -4.74
C GLU A 80 -5.52 -19.82 -4.39
N MET A 81 -6.42 -19.42 -5.28
CA MET A 81 -7.84 -19.69 -5.16
C MET A 81 -8.23 -20.81 -6.12
N ASP A 82 -9.42 -21.39 -5.91
CA ASP A 82 -9.88 -22.55 -6.67
C ASP A 82 -10.00 -22.30 -8.19
N ASN A 83 -10.06 -21.02 -8.61
CA ASN A 83 -10.11 -20.63 -10.02
C ASN A 83 -9.70 -19.16 -10.22
N ARG A 84 -9.44 -18.83 -11.50
CA ARG A 84 -8.98 -17.50 -11.93
C ARG A 84 -9.94 -16.35 -11.65
N GLN A 85 -11.25 -16.61 -11.65
CA GLN A 85 -12.23 -15.58 -11.29
C GLN A 85 -12.11 -15.22 -9.81
N ALA A 86 -11.96 -16.22 -8.94
CA ALA A 86 -11.78 -16.00 -7.51
C ALA A 86 -10.48 -15.24 -7.20
N GLU A 87 -9.38 -15.56 -7.89
CA GLU A 87 -8.12 -14.80 -7.79
C GLU A 87 -8.32 -13.33 -8.20
N PHE A 88 -9.08 -13.08 -9.26
CA PHE A 88 -9.40 -11.73 -9.73
C PHE A 88 -10.27 -10.96 -8.73
N ASP A 89 -11.32 -11.60 -8.20
CA ASP A 89 -12.20 -11.02 -7.17
C ASP A 89 -11.42 -10.71 -5.87
N ARG A 90 -10.42 -11.53 -5.54
CA ARG A 90 -9.49 -11.28 -4.43
C ARG A 90 -8.62 -10.06 -4.69
N GLY A 91 -8.11 -9.90 -5.90
CA GLY A 91 -7.39 -8.70 -6.32
C GLY A 91 -8.23 -7.43 -6.21
N LEU A 92 -9.49 -7.48 -6.66
CA LEU A 92 -10.45 -6.37 -6.49
C LEU A 92 -10.66 -6.02 -5.01
N THR A 93 -10.70 -7.02 -4.13
CA THR A 93 -10.86 -6.82 -2.69
C THR A 93 -9.65 -6.11 -2.07
N ILE A 94 -8.43 -6.40 -2.54
CA ILE A 94 -7.20 -5.77 -2.07
C ILE A 94 -7.16 -4.28 -2.47
N MET A 95 -7.70 -3.94 -3.64
CA MET A 95 -7.75 -2.56 -4.14
C MET A 95 -8.86 -1.73 -3.45
N ASN A 96 -9.97 -2.39 -3.10
CA ASN A 96 -11.15 -1.79 -2.45
C ASN A 96 -11.10 -1.79 -0.92
#